data_AF-A0A937Z2J6-F1
#
_entry.id   AF-A0A937Z2J6-F1
#
_cell.length_a   1.000
_cell.length_b   1.000
_cell.length_c   1.000
_cell.angle_alpha   90.00
_cell.angle_beta   90.00
_cell.angle_gamma   90.00
#
_symmetry.space_group_name_H-M   'P 1'
#
loop_
_entity.id
_entity.type
_entity.pdbx_description
1 polymer ?
#
loop_
_entity_poly.entity_id
_entity_poly.type
_entity_poly.pdbx_seq_one_letter_code
_entity_poly.pdbx_strand_id
1 'polypeptide(L)'
;FARYRGDLLEFVRGALAIDHLKPGDHILVAEACSHHPIGEDIGRVKIPRWLTQYVGGKLEFSHVQGHDFPDDVTPYDLIVHCGACMWNRREMLSRMLRCRKAGVPITNYGVAIAYSLGIFERALQPFPAALEAFHEYRKQGPPVSG
;
A
#
# COMPACT_ATOMS: atom_id res chain seq x y z
N PHE A 1 -6.34 -16.83 -11.78
CA PHE A 1 -5.02 -16.28 -12.18
C PHE A 1 -5.06 -14.82 -12.64
N ALA A 2 -5.74 -14.44 -13.74
CA ALA A 2 -5.72 -13.04 -14.23
C ALA A 2 -6.21 -11.98 -13.21
N ARG A 3 -7.18 -12.33 -12.35
CA ARG A 3 -7.79 -11.41 -11.39
C ARG A 3 -6.91 -11.10 -10.17
N TYR A 4 -6.14 -12.07 -9.70
CA TYR A 4 -5.10 -11.85 -8.68
C TYR A 4 -3.95 -11.00 -9.22
N ARG A 5 -3.68 -11.07 -10.53
CA ARG A 5 -2.73 -10.14 -11.19
C ARG A 5 -3.27 -8.71 -11.19
N GLY A 6 -4.57 -8.51 -11.40
CA GLY A 6 -5.19 -7.18 -11.36
C GLY A 6 -5.08 -6.51 -9.99
N ASP A 7 -5.35 -7.26 -8.92
CA ASP A 7 -5.23 -6.77 -7.54
C ASP A 7 -3.75 -6.44 -7.21
N LEU A 8 -2.81 -7.32 -7.60
CA LEU A 8 -1.36 -7.09 -7.42
C LEU A 8 -0.86 -5.86 -8.19
N LEU A 9 -1.31 -5.65 -9.43
CA LEU A 9 -0.92 -4.49 -10.24
C LEU A 9 -1.35 -3.17 -9.59
N GLU A 10 -2.56 -3.13 -9.00
CA GLU A 10 -3.01 -1.95 -8.27
C GLU A 10 -2.11 -1.68 -7.06
N PHE A 11 -1.78 -2.72 -6.28
CA PHE A 11 -0.90 -2.56 -5.12
C PHE A 11 0.51 -2.14 -5.51
N VAL A 12 1.05 -2.68 -6.60
CA VAL A 12 2.36 -2.29 -7.12
C VAL A 12 2.34 -0.82 -7.49
N ARG A 13 1.35 -0.34 -8.25
CA ARG A 13 1.19 1.07 -8.59
C ARG A 13 1.05 1.95 -7.34
N GLY A 14 0.27 1.51 -6.36
CA GLY A 14 0.15 2.23 -5.09
C GLY A 14 1.47 2.30 -4.31
N ALA A 15 2.31 1.27 -4.37
CA ALA A 15 3.62 1.29 -3.72
C ALA A 15 4.60 2.26 -4.39
N LEU A 16 4.43 2.56 -5.69
CA LEU A 16 5.26 3.57 -6.37
C LEU A 16 5.04 4.98 -5.81
N ALA A 17 3.86 5.24 -5.21
CA ALA A 17 3.60 6.49 -4.52
C ALA A 17 4.50 6.72 -3.30
N ILE A 18 5.12 5.66 -2.75
CA ILE A 18 6.06 5.76 -1.62
C ILE A 18 7.26 6.65 -1.96
N ASP A 19 7.69 6.72 -3.23
CA ASP A 19 8.77 7.62 -3.68
C ASP A 19 8.45 9.11 -3.51
N HIS A 20 7.17 9.46 -3.43
CA HIS A 20 6.69 10.85 -3.39
C HIS A 20 6.25 11.28 -2.00
N LEU A 21 6.22 10.34 -1.04
CA LEU A 21 5.89 10.66 0.32
C LEU A 21 6.94 11.60 0.91
N LYS A 22 6.47 12.60 1.63
CA LYS A 22 7.29 13.58 2.36
C LYS A 22 6.96 13.54 3.85
N PRO A 23 7.86 14.02 4.71
CA PRO A 23 7.55 14.16 6.13
C PRO A 23 6.27 14.99 6.33
N GLY A 24 5.38 14.51 7.21
CA GLY A 24 4.06 15.07 7.48
C GLY A 24 2.93 14.46 6.65
N ASP A 25 3.22 13.69 5.61
CA ASP A 25 2.17 12.97 4.85
C ASP A 25 1.45 11.95 5.74
N HIS A 26 0.17 11.75 5.47
CA HIS A 26 -0.74 10.99 6.30
C HIS A 26 -1.07 9.64 5.68
N ILE A 27 -0.76 8.57 6.41
CA ILE A 27 -0.86 7.19 5.94
C ILE A 27 -1.96 6.46 6.72
N LEU A 28 -2.89 5.83 6.01
CA LEU A 28 -3.86 4.92 6.62
C LEU A 28 -3.35 3.49 6.57
N VAL A 29 -3.20 2.86 7.73
CA VAL A 29 -2.97 1.42 7.86
C VAL A 29 -4.30 0.73 8.15
N ALA A 30 -4.79 -0.05 7.17
CA ALA A 30 -6.09 -0.68 7.23
C ALA A 30 -5.99 -2.21 7.39
N GLU A 31 -6.51 -2.72 8.50
CA GLU A 31 -6.53 -4.15 8.80
C GLU A 31 -7.92 -4.74 8.62
N ALA A 32 -7.98 -5.91 7.97
CA ALA A 32 -9.22 -6.61 7.71
C ALA A 32 -9.75 -7.36 8.96
N CYS A 33 -8.87 -7.97 9.75
CA CYS A 33 -9.30 -8.78 10.89
C CYS A 33 -9.28 -7.99 12.20
N SER A 34 -10.25 -8.27 13.08
CA SER A 34 -10.30 -7.77 14.46
C SER A 34 -9.54 -8.65 15.46
N HIS A 35 -8.93 -9.75 15.01
CA HIS A 35 -8.17 -10.63 15.92
C HIS A 35 -6.86 -9.96 16.34
N HIS A 36 -6.56 -10.04 17.63
CA HIS A 36 -5.38 -9.44 18.24
C HIS A 36 -4.08 -9.97 17.57
N PRO A 37 -3.12 -9.09 17.23
CA PRO A 37 -1.83 -9.53 16.69
C PRO A 37 -1.09 -10.40 17.71
N ILE A 38 -0.60 -11.56 17.25
CA ILE A 38 0.38 -12.38 17.99
C ILE A 38 1.77 -11.88 17.55
N GLY A 39 2.46 -11.13 18.43
CA GLY A 39 3.85 -10.68 18.23
C GLY A 39 4.02 -9.20 17.82
N GLU A 40 5.27 -8.79 17.55
CA GLU A 40 5.62 -7.44 17.10
C GLU A 40 4.79 -7.04 15.87
N ASP A 41 3.80 -6.17 16.07
CA ASP A 41 2.77 -5.85 15.10
C ASP A 41 3.35 -5.25 13.80
N ILE A 42 3.20 -5.99 12.70
CA ILE A 42 3.66 -5.58 11.37
C ILE A 42 2.98 -4.27 10.94
N GLY A 43 1.67 -4.14 11.18
CA GLY A 43 0.86 -3.00 10.77
C GLY A 43 1.06 -1.77 11.65
N ARG A 44 1.16 -1.97 12.98
CA ARG A 44 1.29 -0.85 13.93
C ARG A 44 2.72 -0.40 14.17
N VAL A 45 3.71 -1.27 13.97
CA VAL A 45 5.11 -0.95 14.32
C VAL A 45 6.02 -1.04 13.10
N LYS A 46 6.08 -2.18 12.42
CA LYS A 46 7.14 -2.42 11.43
C LYS A 46 6.94 -1.60 10.15
N ILE A 47 5.74 -1.59 9.60
CA ILE A 47 5.40 -0.80 8.41
C ILE A 47 5.59 0.70 8.67
N PRO A 48 5.03 1.30 9.74
CA PRO A 48 5.27 2.71 10.05
C PRO A 48 6.76 3.04 10.16
N ARG A 49 7.55 2.18 10.83
CA ARG A 49 9.00 2.36 10.96
C ARG A 49 9.70 2.33 9.60
N TRP A 50 9.45 1.31 8.77
CA TRP A 50 10.13 1.17 7.49
C TRP A 50 9.76 2.28 6.50
N LEU A 51 8.50 2.73 6.47
CA LEU A 51 8.08 3.85 5.64
C LEU A 51 8.73 5.16 6.11
N THR A 52 8.72 5.43 7.42
CA THR A 52 9.38 6.61 8.02
C THR A 52 10.88 6.62 7.70
N GLN A 53 11.54 5.46 7.79
CA GLN A 53 12.96 5.31 7.45
C GLN A 53 13.22 5.53 5.96
N TYR A 54 12.36 5.01 5.09
CA TYR A 54 12.47 5.21 3.64
C TYR A 54 12.31 6.68 3.25
N VAL A 55 11.28 7.35 3.79
CA VAL A 55 10.99 8.78 3.52
C VAL A 55 12.04 9.71 4.14
N GLY A 56 12.77 9.26 5.16
CA GLY A 56 13.79 10.06 5.84
C GLY A 56 13.22 11.12 6.79
N GLY A 57 11.94 11.01 7.18
CA GLY A 57 11.32 11.90 8.16
C GLY A 57 9.94 11.39 8.62
N LYS A 58 9.40 12.04 9.67
CA LYS A 58 8.18 11.59 10.35
C LYS A 58 6.98 11.61 9.41
N LEU A 59 6.28 10.49 9.31
CA LEU A 59 4.96 10.37 8.69
C LEU A 59 3.88 10.32 9.78
N GLU A 60 2.67 10.75 9.47
CA GLU A 60 1.51 10.58 10.36
C GLU A 60 0.77 9.29 9.99
N PHE A 61 0.29 8.56 11.00
CA PHE A 61 -0.38 7.27 10.78
C PHE A 61 -1.74 7.22 11.48
N SER A 62 -2.74 6.79 10.72
CA SER A 62 -4.04 6.34 11.24
C SER A 62 -4.16 4.83 11.11
N HIS A 63 -4.80 4.18 12.07
CA HIS A 63 -5.03 2.73 12.05
C HIS A 63 -6.53 2.42 12.16
N VAL A 64 -7.03 1.62 11.24
CA VAL A 64 -8.41 1.12 11.26
C VAL A 64 -8.42 -0.40 11.16
N GLN A 65 -9.42 -1.03 11.76
CA GLN A 65 -9.55 -2.49 11.77
C GLN A 65 -10.98 -2.91 11.41
N GLY A 66 -11.13 -4.10 10.82
CA GLY A 66 -12.43 -4.64 10.47
C GLY A 66 -13.19 -3.71 9.51
N HIS A 67 -14.42 -3.37 9.89
CA HIS A 67 -15.33 -2.58 9.06
C HIS A 67 -15.10 -1.06 9.15
N ASP A 68 -14.14 -0.60 9.96
CA ASP A 68 -13.90 0.83 10.22
C ASP A 68 -13.14 1.54 9.09
N PHE A 69 -13.18 1.01 7.86
CA PHE A 69 -12.52 1.66 6.73
C PHE A 69 -13.32 2.90 6.31
N PRO A 70 -12.68 4.08 6.28
CA PRO A 70 -13.40 5.33 6.20
C PRO A 70 -14.07 5.51 4.83
N ASP A 71 -15.23 6.16 4.83
CA ASP A 71 -15.96 6.52 3.61
C ASP A 71 -15.25 7.64 2.83
N ASP A 72 -14.64 8.59 3.55
CA ASP A 72 -13.73 9.58 2.97
C ASP A 72 -12.27 9.16 3.21
N VAL A 73 -11.56 8.94 2.11
CA VAL A 73 -10.14 8.58 2.11
C VAL A 73 -9.25 9.71 1.61
N THR A 74 -9.82 10.82 1.15
CA THR A 74 -9.08 11.97 0.59
C THR A 74 -8.07 12.62 1.54
N PRO A 75 -8.19 12.51 2.89
CA PRO A 75 -7.16 13.03 3.80
C PRO A 75 -5.86 12.22 3.86
N TYR A 76 -5.75 11.10 3.13
CA TYR A 76 -4.58 10.22 3.16
C TYR A 76 -3.76 10.31 1.86
N ASP A 77 -2.44 10.35 2.01
CA ASP A 77 -1.48 10.33 0.90
C ASP A 77 -1.16 8.90 0.44
N LEU A 78 -1.36 7.90 1.32
CA LEU A 78 -1.23 6.48 1.00
C LEU A 78 -2.08 5.63 1.93
N ILE A 79 -2.69 4.58 1.37
CA ILE A 79 -3.36 3.54 2.13
C ILE A 79 -2.56 2.24 2.04
N VAL A 80 -2.21 1.67 3.19
CA VAL A 80 -1.54 0.38 3.31
C VAL A 80 -2.52 -0.62 3.90
N HIS A 81 -3.01 -1.53 3.06
CA HIS A 81 -3.97 -2.55 3.47
C HIS A 81 -3.28 -3.86 3.87
N CYS A 82 -3.78 -4.57 4.88
CA CYS A 82 -3.25 -5.89 5.19
C CYS A 82 -3.54 -6.89 4.06
N GLY A 83 -2.94 -8.09 4.12
CA GLY A 83 -3.15 -9.15 3.11
C GLY A 83 -4.59 -9.68 3.00
N ALA A 84 -5.52 -9.21 3.83
CA ALA A 84 -6.95 -9.53 3.80
C ALA A 84 -7.26 -11.03 3.83
N CYS A 85 -6.41 -11.85 4.47
CA CYS A 85 -6.47 -13.31 4.45
C CYS A 85 -7.81 -13.90 4.94
N MET A 86 -8.57 -13.14 5.74
CA MET A 86 -9.86 -13.53 6.33
C MET A 86 -11.07 -12.81 5.72
N TRP A 87 -10.89 -11.96 4.69
CA TRP A 87 -11.95 -11.08 4.19
C TRP A 87 -12.53 -11.47 2.84
N ASN A 88 -13.80 -11.10 2.64
CA ASN A 88 -14.48 -11.36 1.38
C ASN A 88 -13.88 -10.48 0.26
N ARG A 89 -13.71 -11.07 -0.92
CA ARG A 89 -13.11 -10.41 -2.09
C ARG A 89 -13.86 -9.14 -2.52
N ARG A 90 -15.18 -9.12 -2.34
CA ARG A 90 -16.05 -8.01 -2.76
C ARG A 90 -15.72 -6.73 -1.99
N GLU A 91 -15.45 -6.86 -0.70
CA GLU A 91 -15.14 -5.74 0.17
C GLU A 91 -13.77 -5.14 -0.16
N MET A 92 -12.75 -5.98 -0.39
CA MET A 92 -11.44 -5.49 -0.86
C MET A 92 -11.56 -4.73 -2.20
N LEU A 93 -12.35 -5.25 -3.15
CA LEU A 93 -12.61 -4.56 -4.42
C LEU A 93 -13.37 -3.24 -4.22
N SER A 94 -14.32 -3.20 -3.29
CA SER A 94 -15.04 -1.97 -2.91
C SER A 94 -14.09 -0.90 -2.39
N ARG A 95 -13.18 -1.28 -1.48
CA ARG A 95 -12.14 -0.38 -0.95
C ARG A 95 -11.20 0.12 -2.04
N MET A 96 -10.67 -0.78 -2.89
CA MET A 96 -9.79 -0.37 -4.01
C MET A 96 -10.50 0.58 -4.97
N LEU A 97 -11.77 0.32 -5.29
CA LEU A 97 -12.55 1.22 -6.14
C LEU A 97 -12.76 2.60 -5.48
N ARG A 98 -13.00 2.65 -4.17
CA ARG A 98 -13.11 3.91 -3.41
C ARG A 98 -11.80 4.71 -3.47
N CYS A 99 -10.67 4.06 -3.20
CA CYS A 99 -9.34 4.67 -3.28
C CYS A 99 -9.07 5.24 -4.68
N ARG A 100 -9.32 4.43 -5.72
CA ARG A 100 -9.16 4.84 -7.12
C ARG A 100 -10.02 6.04 -7.48
N LYS A 101 -11.29 6.07 -7.05
CA LYS A 101 -12.19 7.22 -7.30
C LYS A 101 -11.72 8.49 -6.60
N ALA A 102 -11.13 8.36 -5.42
CA ALA A 102 -10.57 9.47 -4.66
C ALA A 102 -9.17 9.91 -5.15
N GLY A 103 -8.55 9.16 -6.06
CA GLY A 103 -7.17 9.39 -6.47
C GLY A 103 -6.12 9.04 -5.41
N VAL A 104 -6.52 8.30 -4.36
CA VAL A 104 -5.63 7.94 -3.23
C VAL A 104 -4.98 6.59 -3.53
N PRO A 105 -3.64 6.50 -3.53
CA PRO A 105 -2.94 5.26 -3.82
C PRO A 105 -3.17 4.24 -2.70
N ILE A 106 -3.37 2.99 -3.10
CA ILE A 106 -3.52 1.85 -2.17
C ILE A 106 -2.50 0.77 -2.50
N THR A 107 -1.79 0.30 -1.48
CA THR A 107 -0.91 -0.86 -1.55
C THR A 107 -1.25 -1.87 -0.47
N ASN A 108 -0.52 -2.99 -0.42
CA ASN A 108 -0.65 -3.95 0.66
C ASN A 108 0.65 -4.11 1.45
N TYR A 109 0.58 -4.80 2.59
CA TYR A 109 1.73 -5.00 3.48
C TYR A 109 2.95 -5.57 2.75
N GLY A 110 2.79 -6.69 2.04
CA GLY A 110 3.92 -7.36 1.39
C GLY A 110 4.59 -6.48 0.33
N VAL A 111 3.79 -5.76 -0.45
CA VAL A 111 4.27 -4.87 -1.52
C VAL A 111 4.94 -3.63 -0.92
N ALA A 112 4.33 -2.99 0.08
CA ALA A 112 4.91 -1.85 0.79
C ALA A 112 6.24 -2.20 1.48
N ILE A 113 6.29 -3.34 2.17
CA ILE A 113 7.50 -3.82 2.85
C ILE A 113 8.62 -4.08 1.83
N ALA A 114 8.32 -4.77 0.73
CA ALA A 114 9.30 -5.05 -0.30
C ALA A 114 9.84 -3.75 -0.93
N TYR A 115 8.98 -2.74 -1.08
CA TYR A 115 9.36 -1.42 -1.57
C TYR A 115 10.28 -0.70 -0.58
N SER A 116 9.85 -0.50 0.66
CA SER A 116 10.59 0.24 1.69
C SER A 116 11.93 -0.42 2.06
N LEU A 117 12.08 -1.73 1.88
CA LEU A 117 13.32 -2.47 2.15
C LEU A 117 14.24 -2.59 0.93
N GLY A 118 13.89 -2.02 -0.22
CA GLY A 118 14.72 -2.07 -1.42
C GLY A 118 14.84 -3.46 -2.07
N ILE A 119 13.92 -4.38 -1.78
CA ILE A 119 13.87 -5.74 -2.37
C ILE A 119 12.73 -5.89 -3.38
N PHE A 120 12.15 -4.78 -3.83
CA PHE A 120 10.92 -4.74 -4.63
C PHE A 120 11.05 -5.47 -5.95
N GLU A 121 12.09 -5.16 -6.73
CA GLU A 121 12.32 -5.78 -8.04
C GLU A 121 12.45 -7.31 -7.91
N ARG A 122 13.24 -7.77 -6.93
CA ARG A 122 13.40 -9.19 -6.62
C ARG A 122 12.06 -9.83 -6.23
N ALA A 123 11.25 -9.15 -5.43
CA ALA A 123 9.93 -9.65 -5.02
C ALA A 123 8.94 -9.76 -6.20
N LEU A 124 9.12 -8.94 -7.25
CA LEU A 124 8.29 -8.94 -8.46
C LEU A 124 8.75 -9.92 -9.54
N GLN A 125 9.96 -10.51 -9.45
CA GLN A 125 10.46 -11.49 -10.43
C GLN A 125 9.49 -12.64 -10.78
N PRO A 126 8.74 -13.22 -9.82
CA PRO A 126 7.77 -14.28 -10.13
C PRO A 126 6.50 -13.77 -10.85
N PHE A 127 6.34 -12.45 -11.01
CA PHE A 127 5.14 -11.79 -11.52
C PHE A 127 5.48 -10.87 -12.71
N PRO A 128 5.67 -11.41 -13.93
CA PRO A 128 6.19 -10.65 -15.07
C PRO A 128 5.44 -9.34 -15.36
N ALA A 129 4.09 -9.36 -15.34
CA ALA A 129 3.29 -8.16 -15.60
C ALA A 129 3.47 -7.07 -14.52
N ALA A 130 3.70 -7.46 -13.26
CA ALA A 130 3.94 -6.52 -12.18
C ALA A 130 5.36 -5.94 -12.24
N LEU A 131 6.34 -6.78 -12.57
CA LEU A 131 7.71 -6.36 -12.83
C LEU A 131 7.79 -5.37 -14.00
N GLU A 132 7.07 -5.64 -15.09
CA GLU A 132 6.97 -4.75 -16.24
C GLU A 132 6.38 -3.40 -15.85
N ALA A 133 5.27 -3.37 -15.11
CA ALA A 133 4.68 -2.13 -14.61
C ALA A 133 5.65 -1.32 -13.73
N PHE A 134 6.46 -1.99 -12.91
CA PHE A 134 7.51 -1.32 -12.13
C PHE A 134 8.62 -0.75 -13.02
N HIS A 135 9.09 -1.51 -14.01
CA HIS A 135 10.12 -1.05 -14.95
C HIS A 135 9.64 0.12 -15.81
N GLU A 136 8.39 0.13 -16.25
CA GLU A 136 7.79 1.25 -16.99
C GLU A 136 7.81 2.54 -16.16
N TYR A 137 7.36 2.47 -14.90
CA TYR A 137 7.41 3.59 -13.97
C TYR A 137 8.85 4.11 -13.78
N ARG A 138 9.81 3.22 -13.54
CA ARG A 138 11.23 3.58 -13.39
C ARG A 138 11.82 4.26 -14.63
N LYS A 139 11.36 3.91 -15.84
CA LYS A 139 11.80 4.53 -17.10
C LYS A 139 11.20 5.91 -17.33
N GLN A 140 9.92 6.09 -16.98
CA GLN A 140 9.21 7.36 -17.14
C GLN A 140 9.62 8.40 -16.08
N GLY A 141 10.13 7.92 -14.94
CA GLY A 141 10.37 8.74 -13.77
C GLY A 141 9.05 9.04 -13.03
N PRO A 142 9.13 9.51 -11.78
CA PRO A 142 7.96 10.00 -11.06
C PRO A 142 7.26 11.09 -11.89
N PRO A 143 5.91 11.08 -12.03
CA PRO A 143 5.22 12.17 -12.69
C PRO A 143 5.57 13.48 -11.98
N VAL A 144 6.14 14.42 -12.73
CA VAL A 144 6.45 15.76 -12.21
C VAL A 144 5.11 16.39 -11.84
N SER A 145 4.88 16.62 -10.55
CA SER A 145 3.74 17.36 -10.04
C SER A 145 3.74 18.73 -10.71
N GLY A 146 2.83 18.93 -11.67
CA GLY A 146 2.55 20.24 -12.27
C GLY A 146 1.69 21.10 -11.36
#